data_AF-A0A084QQH5-F1
#
_entry.id   AF-A0A084QQH5-F1
#
_cell.length_a   1.000
_cell.length_b   1.000
_cell.length_c   1.000
_cell.angle_alpha   90.00
_cell.angle_beta   90.00
_cell.angle_gamma   90.00
#
_symmetry.space_group_name_H-M   'P 1'
#
loop_
_entity.id
_entity.type
_entity.pdbx_description
1 polymer ?
#
loop_
_entity_poly.entity_id
_entity_poly.type
_entity_poly.pdbx_seq_one_letter_code
_entity_poly.pdbx_strand_id
1 'polypeptide(L)'
;MFADVEEAVPVPLRPPSPLGSQPFASLSEARDSLYEILGDEYLFRHQGTAQRKRPDRHGKLSAIERFNHWSLSAAALLLKFDVQDRESTPPVIVLRIWLKIVRIMLEAKDKNDECIFDQYSDDFSAAVDLASKMYSLKTSSFTADTSIVAVLYYVAAKCRHPTTRRRAIALLEKCPRQEGIWHSATAVRLATYIVEQEEEAAGRPVHAEADVPRTARMYGWELRGQSQGVFNFQAQSEETESTCASKKDLSPGRIPISSRVEQNR
;
A
#
# COMPACT_ATOMS: atom_id res chain seq x y z
N MET A 1 -39.92 6.56 -35.22
CA MET A 1 -38.56 5.98 -35.19
C MET A 1 -38.12 5.96 -33.74
N PHE A 2 -38.40 4.86 -33.05
CA PHE A 2 -37.84 4.58 -31.73
C PHE A 2 -36.82 3.47 -31.98
N ALA A 3 -35.55 3.76 -31.76
CA ALA A 3 -34.48 2.78 -31.87
C ALA A 3 -34.44 1.97 -30.56
N ASP A 4 -34.37 0.65 -30.72
CA ASP A 4 -34.29 -0.36 -29.68
C ASP A 4 -33.14 -0.07 -28.69
N VAL A 5 -33.48 -0.05 -27.40
CA VAL A 5 -32.50 -0.12 -26.32
C VAL A 5 -32.21 -1.60 -26.13
N GLU A 6 -31.04 -2.03 -26.61
CA GLU A 6 -30.53 -3.38 -26.39
C GLU A 6 -30.35 -3.58 -24.88
N GLU A 7 -31.23 -4.38 -24.29
CA GLU A 7 -31.29 -4.68 -22.87
C GLU A 7 -30.04 -5.50 -22.50
N ALA A 8 -29.12 -4.88 -21.76
CA ALA A 8 -27.92 -5.54 -21.29
C ALA A 8 -28.29 -6.74 -20.41
N VAL A 9 -28.10 -7.95 -20.93
CA VAL A 9 -28.30 -9.20 -20.20
C VAL A 9 -27.43 -9.18 -18.93
N PRO A 10 -28.02 -9.29 -17.73
CA PRO A 10 -27.24 -9.34 -16.50
C PRO A 10 -26.37 -10.59 -16.52
N VAL A 11 -25.05 -10.42 -16.55
CA VAL A 11 -24.11 -11.51 -16.32
C VAL A 11 -24.45 -12.09 -14.94
N PRO A 12 -24.75 -13.39 -14.82
CA PRO A 12 -25.06 -13.98 -13.52
C PRO A 12 -23.85 -13.80 -12.61
N LEU A 13 -24.02 -13.00 -11.55
CA LEU A 13 -23.07 -12.97 -10.44
C LEU A 13 -23.11 -14.37 -9.82
N ARG A 14 -22.11 -15.18 -10.15
CA ARG A 14 -21.94 -16.52 -9.58
C ARG A 14 -21.90 -16.36 -8.05
N PRO A 15 -22.68 -17.16 -7.28
CA PRO A 15 -22.58 -17.11 -5.83
C PRO A 15 -21.14 -17.39 -5.40
N PRO A 16 -20.63 -16.72 -4.35
CA PRO A 16 -19.27 -16.93 -3.88
C PRO A 16 -19.08 -18.42 -3.56
N SER A 17 -18.05 -19.02 -4.15
CA SER A 17 -17.69 -20.41 -3.88
C SER A 17 -17.48 -20.58 -2.38
N PRO A 18 -18.21 -21.50 -1.72
CA PRO A 18 -18.05 -21.74 -0.30
C PRO A 18 -16.68 -22.41 -0.12
N LEU A 19 -15.72 -21.65 0.41
CA LEU A 19 -14.44 -22.07 0.96
C LEU A 19 -14.16 -23.58 0.84
N GLY A 20 -13.54 -23.96 -0.27
CA GLY A 20 -13.15 -25.32 -0.58
C GLY A 20 -11.99 -25.29 -1.56
N SER A 21 -11.07 -26.23 -1.40
CA SER A 21 -9.83 -26.53 -2.15
C SER A 21 -10.02 -26.78 -3.66
N GLN A 22 -10.95 -26.09 -4.31
CA GLN A 22 -11.14 -26.15 -5.73
C GLN A 22 -10.10 -25.25 -6.43
N PRO A 23 -9.55 -25.71 -7.57
CA PRO A 23 -8.61 -24.92 -8.35
C PRO A 23 -9.35 -23.72 -8.97
N PHE A 24 -8.68 -22.57 -9.00
CA PHE A 24 -9.18 -21.41 -9.73
C PHE A 24 -9.28 -21.71 -11.24
N ALA A 25 -10.37 -21.28 -11.86
CA ALA A 25 -10.60 -21.39 -13.30
C ALA A 25 -9.82 -20.32 -14.08
N SER A 26 -9.49 -19.18 -13.46
CA SER A 26 -8.75 -18.08 -14.11
C SER A 26 -7.92 -17.24 -13.14
N LEU A 27 -6.97 -16.47 -13.68
CA LEU A 27 -6.20 -15.47 -12.91
C LEU A 27 -7.10 -14.36 -12.34
N SER A 28 -8.14 -13.96 -13.08
CA SER A 28 -9.11 -12.97 -12.61
C SER A 28 -9.89 -13.48 -11.40
N GLU A 29 -10.35 -14.73 -11.42
CA GLU A 29 -11.03 -15.35 -10.27
C GLU A 29 -10.11 -15.43 -9.04
N ALA A 30 -8.85 -15.82 -9.23
CA ALA A 30 -7.87 -15.83 -8.15
C ALA A 30 -7.64 -14.42 -7.56
N ARG A 31 -7.53 -13.40 -8.42
CA ARG A 31 -7.38 -11.99 -8.01
C ARG A 31 -8.62 -11.48 -7.27
N ASP A 32 -9.80 -11.68 -7.82
CA ASP A 32 -11.04 -11.11 -7.27
C ASP A 32 -11.36 -11.75 -5.90
N SER A 33 -11.13 -13.06 -5.75
CA SER A 33 -11.24 -13.74 -4.46
C SER A 33 -10.21 -13.27 -3.42
N LEU A 34 -9.02 -12.81 -3.84
CA LEU A 34 -8.04 -12.21 -2.94
C LEU A 34 -8.53 -10.85 -2.41
N TYR A 35 -9.19 -10.06 -3.24
CA TYR A 35 -9.77 -8.77 -2.80
C TYR A 35 -10.88 -8.94 -1.77
N GLU A 36 -11.62 -10.05 -1.80
CA GLU A 36 -12.58 -10.36 -0.72
C GLU A 36 -11.86 -10.62 0.61
N ILE A 37 -10.74 -11.35 0.60
CA ILE A 37 -9.92 -11.60 1.80
C ILE A 37 -9.34 -10.29 2.34
N LEU A 38 -8.83 -9.43 1.45
CA LEU A 38 -8.27 -8.11 1.81
C LEU A 38 -9.33 -7.10 2.23
N GLY A 39 -10.53 -7.17 1.64
CA GLY A 39 -11.65 -6.29 1.91
C GLY A 39 -12.00 -6.31 3.40
N ASP A 40 -12.13 -7.52 3.96
CA ASP A 40 -12.48 -7.73 5.37
C ASP A 40 -11.47 -7.11 6.36
N GLU A 41 -10.21 -6.90 5.95
CA GLU A 41 -9.14 -6.51 6.86
C GLU A 41 -8.60 -5.09 6.59
N TYR A 42 -8.47 -4.66 5.34
CA TYR A 42 -7.67 -3.48 4.97
C TYR A 42 -8.39 -2.42 4.12
N LEU A 43 -9.18 -2.79 3.11
CA LEU A 43 -9.75 -1.80 2.17
C LEU A 43 -10.94 -1.01 2.76
N PHE A 44 -11.75 -1.60 3.65
CA PHE A 44 -12.91 -0.91 4.24
C PHE A 44 -12.57 -0.06 5.48
N ARG A 45 -11.37 -0.18 6.07
CA ARG A 45 -10.96 0.66 7.21
C ARG A 45 -10.68 2.12 6.83
N HIS A 46 -10.40 2.41 5.56
CA HIS A 46 -10.06 3.76 5.07
C HIS A 46 -11.24 4.55 4.50
N GLN A 47 -12.40 3.92 4.28
CA GLN A 47 -13.65 4.64 4.01
C GLN A 47 -14.31 4.88 5.37
N GLY A 48 -14.20 6.09 5.92
CA GLY A 48 -14.63 6.50 7.27
C GLY A 48 -16.12 6.30 7.64
N THR A 49 -16.82 5.36 7.02
CA THR A 49 -18.09 4.82 7.48
C THR A 49 -17.84 3.96 8.72
N ALA A 50 -18.47 4.35 9.83
CA ALA A 50 -18.55 3.59 11.06
C ALA A 50 -18.68 2.09 10.79
N GLN A 51 -17.92 1.29 11.55
CA GLN A 51 -17.91 -0.17 11.54
C GLN A 51 -19.31 -0.77 11.33
N ARG A 52 -19.72 -0.95 10.08
CA ARG A 52 -20.80 -1.87 9.75
C ARG A 52 -20.11 -3.22 9.65
N LYS A 53 -20.06 -3.96 10.76
CA LYS A 53 -19.78 -5.40 10.75
C LYS A 53 -20.63 -5.99 9.63
N ARG A 54 -20.02 -6.28 8.48
CA ARG A 54 -20.70 -7.07 7.45
C ARG A 54 -21.07 -8.38 8.14
N PRO A 55 -22.30 -8.91 7.95
CA PRO A 55 -22.64 -10.22 8.48
C PRO A 55 -21.59 -11.20 7.98
N ASP A 56 -21.08 -12.06 8.87
CA ASP A 56 -20.06 -13.06 8.58
C ASP A 56 -20.50 -13.90 7.37
N ARG A 57 -19.94 -13.60 6.19
CA ARG A 57 -20.20 -14.36 4.95
C ARG A 57 -19.22 -15.51 4.76
N HIS A 58 -18.19 -15.61 5.60
CA HIS A 58 -17.01 -16.44 5.37
C HIS A 58 -16.78 -17.50 6.46
N GLY A 59 -17.67 -17.57 7.45
CA GLY A 59 -17.63 -18.59 8.50
C GLY A 59 -16.54 -18.33 9.54
N LYS A 60 -16.25 -19.36 10.35
CA LYS A 60 -15.34 -19.27 11.52
C LYS A 60 -13.85 -19.02 11.20
N LEU A 61 -13.44 -19.04 9.94
CA LEU A 61 -12.03 -18.97 9.57
C LEU A 61 -11.50 -17.52 9.61
N SER A 62 -10.35 -17.34 10.25
CA SER A 62 -9.60 -16.08 10.23
C SER A 62 -9.12 -15.73 8.80
N ALA A 63 -8.79 -14.46 8.56
CA ALA A 63 -8.27 -14.02 7.26
C ALA A 63 -6.97 -14.74 6.85
N ILE A 64 -6.07 -15.04 7.80
CA ILE A 64 -4.84 -15.78 7.51
C ILE A 64 -5.12 -17.25 7.14
N GLU A 65 -6.09 -17.90 7.79
CA GLU A 65 -6.51 -19.25 7.41
C GLU A 65 -7.12 -19.25 6.01
N ARG A 66 -8.02 -18.30 5.70
CA ARG A 66 -8.58 -18.15 4.35
C ARG A 66 -7.49 -17.91 3.31
N PHE A 67 -6.51 -17.07 3.62
CA PHE A 67 -5.38 -16.80 2.74
C PHE A 67 -4.49 -18.03 2.52
N ASN A 68 -4.25 -18.85 3.56
CA ASN A 68 -3.47 -20.09 3.42
C ASN A 68 -4.16 -21.09 2.48
N HIS A 69 -5.49 -21.21 2.55
CA HIS A 69 -6.24 -22.04 1.61
C HIS A 69 -6.18 -21.46 0.19
N TRP A 70 -6.37 -20.15 0.06
CA TRP A 70 -6.29 -19.43 -1.22
C TRP A 70 -4.90 -19.57 -1.87
N SER A 71 -3.82 -19.47 -1.10
CA SER A 71 -2.45 -19.46 -1.60
C SER A 71 -2.04 -20.81 -2.20
N LEU A 72 -2.53 -21.92 -1.65
CA LEU A 72 -2.35 -23.26 -2.23
C LEU A 72 -3.01 -23.37 -3.61
N SER A 73 -4.27 -22.93 -3.74
CA SER A 73 -4.98 -22.92 -5.03
C SER A 73 -4.34 -21.96 -6.04
N ALA A 74 -3.87 -20.80 -5.58
CA ALA A 74 -3.18 -19.83 -6.43
C ALA A 74 -1.82 -20.37 -6.91
N ALA A 75 -1.05 -21.02 -6.05
CA ALA A 75 0.22 -21.65 -6.41
C ALA A 75 0.00 -22.75 -7.47
N ALA A 76 -1.02 -23.59 -7.31
CA ALA A 76 -1.37 -24.61 -8.30
C ALA A 76 -1.77 -24.01 -9.66
N LEU A 77 -2.45 -22.86 -9.67
CA LEU A 77 -2.77 -22.13 -10.90
C LEU A 77 -1.49 -21.57 -11.54
N LEU A 78 -0.64 -20.89 -10.78
CA LEU A 78 0.60 -20.28 -11.26
C LEU A 78 1.56 -21.30 -11.87
N LEU A 79 1.65 -22.49 -11.28
CA LEU A 79 2.48 -23.60 -11.79
C LEU A 79 2.11 -24.00 -13.23
N LYS A 80 0.82 -23.89 -13.60
CA LYS A 80 0.38 -24.15 -14.98
C LYS A 80 0.91 -23.11 -15.96
N PHE A 81 1.04 -21.85 -15.54
CA PHE A 81 1.60 -20.79 -16.37
C PHE A 81 3.12 -20.93 -16.51
N ASP A 82 3.80 -21.39 -15.47
CA ASP A 82 5.25 -21.63 -15.49
C ASP A 82 5.60 -22.74 -16.49
N VAL A 83 4.88 -23.87 -16.44
CA VAL A 83 5.05 -24.99 -17.39
C VAL A 83 4.77 -24.57 -18.84
N GLN A 84 3.94 -23.54 -19.03
CA GLN A 84 3.62 -22.99 -20.36
C GLN A 84 4.55 -21.86 -20.80
N ASP A 85 5.62 -21.56 -20.05
CA ASP A 85 6.54 -20.44 -20.28
C ASP A 85 5.83 -19.06 -20.34
N ARG A 86 4.78 -18.91 -19.52
CA ARG A 86 3.93 -17.71 -19.41
C ARG A 86 4.08 -17.02 -18.06
N GLU A 87 5.13 -17.36 -17.31
CA GLU A 87 5.45 -16.80 -15.99
C GLU A 87 5.64 -15.28 -15.99
N SER A 88 6.00 -14.72 -17.15
CA SER A 88 6.32 -13.30 -17.34
C SER A 88 5.12 -12.46 -17.79
N THR A 89 3.92 -13.03 -17.88
CA THR A 89 2.74 -12.25 -18.28
C THR A 89 2.30 -11.31 -17.15
N PRO A 90 1.82 -10.07 -17.45
CA PRO A 90 1.48 -9.11 -16.39
C PRO A 90 0.49 -9.63 -15.35
N PRO A 91 -0.63 -10.29 -15.70
CA PRO A 91 -1.56 -10.83 -14.70
C PRO A 91 -0.94 -11.88 -13.77
N VAL A 92 0.00 -12.69 -14.28
CA VAL A 92 0.75 -13.68 -13.48
C VAL A 92 1.71 -12.97 -12.53
N ILE A 93 2.45 -11.97 -13.02
CA ILE A 93 3.34 -11.16 -12.20
C ILE A 93 2.58 -10.47 -11.07
N VAL A 94 1.44 -9.84 -11.37
CA VAL A 94 0.58 -9.17 -10.39
C VAL A 94 0.12 -10.13 -9.31
N LEU A 95 -0.36 -11.32 -9.69
CA LEU A 95 -0.82 -12.31 -8.73
C LEU A 95 0.34 -12.80 -7.83
N ARG A 96 1.54 -13.00 -8.38
CA ARG A 96 2.75 -13.36 -7.59
C ARG A 96 3.14 -12.28 -6.59
N ILE A 97 3.07 -11.01 -6.99
CA ILE A 97 3.34 -9.88 -6.11
C ILE A 97 2.32 -9.88 -4.96
N TRP A 98 1.03 -9.94 -5.28
CA TRP A 98 -0.02 -9.91 -4.27
C TRP A 98 0.03 -11.12 -3.32
N LEU A 99 0.34 -12.32 -3.82
CA LEU A 99 0.57 -13.49 -2.96
C LEU A 99 1.62 -13.23 -1.88
N LYS A 100 2.72 -12.56 -2.22
CA LYS A 100 3.77 -12.20 -1.25
C LYS A 100 3.29 -11.13 -0.28
N ILE A 101 2.72 -10.05 -0.80
CA ILE A 101 2.38 -8.87 0.00
C ILE A 101 1.24 -9.15 0.98
N VAL A 102 0.18 -9.84 0.56
CA VAL A 102 -0.94 -10.18 1.45
C VAL A 102 -0.49 -11.11 2.58
N ARG A 103 0.39 -12.07 2.28
CA ARG A 103 0.96 -12.94 3.30
C ARG A 103 1.65 -12.11 4.40
N ILE A 104 2.54 -11.21 4.00
CA ILE A 104 3.27 -10.33 4.92
C ILE A 104 2.29 -9.49 5.74
N MET A 105 1.30 -8.86 5.09
CA MET A 105 0.28 -8.05 5.77
C MET A 105 -0.45 -8.87 6.84
N LEU A 106 -0.94 -10.06 6.51
CA LEU A 106 -1.72 -10.89 7.43
C LEU A 106 -0.88 -11.49 8.56
N GLU A 107 0.37 -11.87 8.30
CA GLU A 107 1.27 -12.43 9.32
C GLU A 107 1.81 -11.34 10.28
N ALA A 108 1.93 -10.10 9.82
CA ALA A 108 2.43 -8.97 10.61
C ALA A 108 1.35 -8.17 11.34
N LYS A 109 0.06 -8.32 11.00
CA LYS A 109 -1.02 -7.41 11.45
C LYS A 109 -1.16 -7.25 12.97
N ASP A 110 -0.94 -8.32 13.73
CA ASP A 110 -1.13 -8.35 15.19
C ASP A 110 0.21 -8.16 15.94
N LYS A 111 1.26 -7.73 15.23
CA LYS A 111 2.60 -7.53 15.79
C LYS A 111 2.80 -6.04 16.05
N ASN A 112 3.11 -5.71 17.31
CA ASN A 112 3.43 -4.33 17.72
C ASN A 112 4.89 -3.97 17.46
N ASP A 113 5.57 -4.71 16.59
CA ASP A 113 7.00 -4.57 16.33
C ASP A 113 7.26 -4.44 14.83
N GLU A 114 7.64 -3.24 14.38
CA GLU A 114 7.94 -2.95 12.98
C GLU A 114 9.24 -3.60 12.48
N CYS A 115 10.05 -4.20 13.35
CA CYS A 115 11.20 -5.02 12.93
C CYS A 115 10.78 -6.43 12.51
N ILE A 116 9.53 -6.85 12.75
CA ILE A 116 9.04 -8.14 12.22
C ILE A 116 9.19 -8.22 10.70
N PHE A 117 9.17 -7.07 10.02
CA PHE A 117 9.27 -6.99 8.57
C PHE A 117 10.64 -7.41 8.03
N ASP A 118 11.69 -7.42 8.86
CA ASP A 118 13.04 -7.85 8.46
C ASP A 118 13.07 -9.32 8.01
N GLN A 119 12.18 -10.17 8.54
CA GLN A 119 12.09 -11.57 8.15
C GLN A 119 11.54 -11.79 6.74
N TYR A 120 11.05 -10.72 6.09
CA TYR A 120 10.49 -10.74 4.74
C TYR A 120 11.31 -9.92 3.73
N SER A 121 12.56 -9.55 4.04
CA SER A 121 13.41 -8.77 3.13
C SER A 121 13.54 -9.41 1.73
N ASP A 122 13.66 -10.74 1.67
CA ASP A 122 13.72 -11.48 0.41
C ASP A 122 12.40 -11.42 -0.37
N ASP A 123 11.26 -11.55 0.31
CA ASP A 123 9.94 -11.45 -0.33
C ASP A 123 9.66 -10.03 -0.83
N PHE A 124 10.08 -9.01 -0.08
CA PHE A 124 10.03 -7.62 -0.52
C PHE A 124 10.90 -7.37 -1.75
N SER A 125 12.15 -7.87 -1.74
CA SER A 125 13.05 -7.74 -2.89
C SER A 125 12.45 -8.42 -4.13
N ALA A 126 11.94 -9.65 -3.98
CA ALA A 126 11.28 -10.37 -5.06
C ALA A 126 10.04 -9.65 -5.60
N ALA A 127 9.24 -9.02 -4.73
CA ALA A 127 8.09 -8.22 -5.17
C ALA A 127 8.53 -7.00 -6.01
N VAL A 128 9.63 -6.34 -5.63
CA VAL A 128 10.22 -5.22 -6.39
C VAL A 128 10.81 -5.70 -7.72
N ASP A 129 11.47 -6.86 -7.76
CA ASP A 129 11.99 -7.48 -8.99
C ASP A 129 10.86 -7.76 -9.99
N LEU A 130 9.77 -8.36 -9.50
CA LEU A 130 8.58 -8.63 -10.29
C LEU A 130 7.94 -7.34 -10.82
N ALA A 131 7.80 -6.31 -9.97
CA ALA A 131 7.28 -5.00 -10.39
C ALA A 131 8.18 -4.34 -11.45
N SER A 132 9.50 -4.48 -11.31
CA SER A 132 10.47 -3.98 -12.29
C SER A 132 10.40 -4.73 -13.62
N LYS A 133 10.24 -6.06 -13.59
CA LYS A 133 10.01 -6.91 -14.77
C LYS A 133 8.74 -6.47 -15.49
N MET A 134 7.64 -6.30 -14.75
CA MET A 134 6.37 -5.81 -15.31
C MET A 134 6.51 -4.43 -15.96
N TYR A 135 7.23 -3.50 -15.33
CA TYR A 135 7.52 -2.19 -15.93
C TYR A 135 8.32 -2.31 -17.24
N SER A 136 9.32 -3.20 -17.28
CA SER A 136 10.20 -3.38 -18.43
C SER A 136 9.51 -3.96 -19.66
N LEU A 137 8.40 -4.68 -19.46
CA LEU A 137 7.59 -5.21 -20.56
C LEU A 137 6.86 -4.11 -21.35
N LYS A 138 6.98 -2.83 -20.96
CA LYS A 138 6.37 -1.65 -21.62
C LYS A 138 4.89 -1.84 -21.93
N THR A 139 4.19 -2.65 -21.14
CA THR A 139 2.78 -2.91 -21.34
C THR A 139 2.02 -1.64 -20.98
N SER A 140 1.59 -0.89 -22.00
CA SER A 140 0.69 0.25 -21.87
C SER A 140 -0.65 -0.14 -21.25
N SER A 141 -0.99 -1.43 -21.29
CA SER A 141 -2.07 -2.07 -20.53
C SER A 141 -1.70 -2.25 -19.06
N PHE A 142 -1.13 -1.21 -18.46
CA PHE A 142 -1.15 -1.06 -17.02
C PHE A 142 -2.61 -0.83 -16.64
N THR A 143 -3.35 -1.91 -16.43
CA THR A 143 -4.74 -1.80 -15.98
C THR A 143 -4.74 -1.02 -14.67
N ALA A 144 -5.60 -0.01 -14.60
CA ALA A 144 -5.77 0.86 -13.43
C ALA A 144 -6.02 0.09 -12.11
N ASP A 145 -6.38 -1.18 -12.20
CA ASP A 145 -6.77 -2.07 -11.09
C ASP A 145 -5.64 -2.92 -10.50
N THR A 146 -4.38 -2.66 -10.85
CA THR A 146 -3.26 -3.49 -10.39
C THR A 146 -2.84 -3.17 -8.95
N SER A 147 -3.16 -1.97 -8.47
CA SER A 147 -2.78 -1.47 -7.14
C SER A 147 -1.27 -1.61 -6.86
N ILE A 148 -0.42 -1.52 -7.90
CA ILE A 148 1.04 -1.64 -7.75
C ILE A 148 1.63 -0.47 -6.96
N VAL A 149 1.01 0.71 -7.04
CA VAL A 149 1.44 1.91 -6.31
C VAL A 149 1.33 1.63 -4.82
N ALA A 150 0.23 1.01 -4.39
CA ALA A 150 0.01 0.60 -3.02
C ALA A 150 1.09 -0.40 -2.56
N VAL A 151 1.40 -1.39 -3.41
CA VAL A 151 2.42 -2.40 -3.11
C VAL A 151 3.80 -1.76 -2.96
N LEU A 152 4.25 -0.99 -3.95
CA LEU A 152 5.60 -0.40 -3.91
C LEU A 152 5.75 0.59 -2.75
N TYR A 153 4.70 1.35 -2.44
CA TYR A 153 4.65 2.16 -1.23
C TYR A 153 4.79 1.32 0.03
N TYR A 154 4.01 0.23 0.13
CA TYR A 154 4.06 -0.68 1.27
C TYR A 154 5.46 -1.29 1.45
N VAL A 155 6.10 -1.73 0.36
CA VAL A 155 7.48 -2.22 0.39
C VAL A 155 8.44 -1.13 0.88
N ALA A 156 8.37 0.07 0.29
CA ALA A 156 9.27 1.16 0.65
C ALA A 156 9.12 1.59 2.11
N ALA A 157 7.92 1.53 2.68
CA ALA A 157 7.65 2.00 4.03
C ALA A 157 7.81 0.88 5.10
N LYS A 158 7.52 -0.39 4.77
CA LYS A 158 7.63 -1.52 5.71
C LYS A 158 8.95 -2.27 5.66
N CYS A 159 9.55 -2.48 4.50
CA CYS A 159 10.88 -3.11 4.43
C CYS A 159 11.91 -2.17 5.09
N ARG A 160 12.87 -2.71 5.85
CA ARG A 160 13.98 -1.92 6.43
C ARG A 160 15.26 -2.01 5.60
N HIS A 161 15.31 -2.89 4.60
CA HIS A 161 16.50 -3.12 3.78
C HIS A 161 16.79 -1.93 2.86
N PRO A 162 17.94 -1.24 3.00
CA PRO A 162 18.18 0.06 2.38
C PRO A 162 18.08 0.03 0.85
N THR A 163 18.61 -1.02 0.22
CA THR A 163 18.56 -1.16 -1.24
C THR A 163 17.13 -1.42 -1.74
N THR A 164 16.39 -2.28 -1.05
CA THR A 164 15.03 -2.68 -1.49
C THR A 164 14.07 -1.50 -1.45
N ARG A 165 14.13 -0.69 -0.38
CA ARG A 165 13.30 0.51 -0.22
C ARG A 165 13.58 1.56 -1.30
N ARG A 166 14.86 1.88 -1.53
CA ARG A 166 15.26 2.83 -2.59
C ARG A 166 14.84 2.35 -3.98
N ARG A 167 14.96 1.04 -4.26
CA ARG A 167 14.50 0.46 -5.53
C ARG A 167 12.99 0.59 -5.70
N ALA A 168 12.21 0.38 -4.64
CA ALA A 168 10.75 0.55 -4.68
C ALA A 168 10.36 2.02 -4.96
N ILE A 169 11.02 2.98 -4.30
CA ILE A 169 10.83 4.42 -4.54
C ILE A 169 11.18 4.79 -5.99
N ALA A 170 12.34 4.36 -6.48
CA ALA A 170 12.77 4.64 -7.85
C ALA A 170 11.80 4.06 -8.90
N LEU A 171 11.16 2.92 -8.62
CA LEU A 171 10.11 2.38 -9.50
C LEU A 171 8.81 3.19 -9.46
N LEU A 172 8.42 3.71 -8.30
CA LEU A 172 7.27 4.61 -8.18
C LEU A 172 7.48 5.89 -8.99
N GLU A 173 8.67 6.48 -8.93
CA GLU A 173 9.04 7.67 -9.71
C GLU A 173 9.00 7.44 -11.22
N LYS A 174 9.47 6.27 -11.66
CA LYS A 174 9.49 5.88 -13.08
C LYS A 174 8.11 5.59 -13.66
N CYS A 175 7.10 5.42 -12.81
CA CYS A 175 5.76 5.05 -13.24
C CYS A 175 4.68 5.98 -12.67
N PRO A 176 4.62 7.23 -13.18
CA PRO A 176 3.62 8.19 -12.75
C PRO A 176 2.22 7.72 -13.17
N ARG A 177 1.40 7.37 -12.19
CA ARG A 177 0.00 6.94 -12.36
C ARG A 177 -0.84 7.21 -11.11
N GLN A 178 -2.14 7.00 -11.27
CA GLN A 178 -3.12 6.95 -10.19
C GLN A 178 -3.92 5.65 -10.27
N GLU A 179 -4.06 4.96 -9.14
CA GLU A 179 -4.77 3.68 -8.99
C GLU A 179 -5.78 3.81 -7.84
N GLY A 180 -7.03 4.16 -8.19
CA GLY A 180 -8.03 4.55 -7.19
C GLY A 180 -7.57 5.73 -6.35
N ILE A 181 -7.41 5.51 -5.03
CA ILE A 181 -6.92 6.51 -4.07
C ILE A 181 -5.40 6.66 -4.07
N TRP A 182 -4.67 5.73 -4.70
CA TRP A 182 -3.22 5.73 -4.69
C TRP A 182 -2.68 6.60 -5.81
N HIS A 183 -1.98 7.68 -5.44
CA HIS A 183 -1.26 8.52 -6.38
C HIS A 183 0.25 8.31 -6.23
N SER A 184 0.91 7.91 -7.33
CA SER A 184 2.36 7.63 -7.36
C SER A 184 3.21 8.77 -6.79
N ALA A 185 2.96 10.03 -7.16
CA ALA A 185 3.75 11.15 -6.63
C ALA A 185 3.58 11.33 -5.11
N THR A 186 2.37 11.11 -4.60
CA THR A 186 2.11 11.13 -3.15
C THR A 186 2.83 9.98 -2.46
N ALA A 187 2.77 8.78 -3.05
CA ALA A 187 3.43 7.59 -2.53
C ALA A 187 4.96 7.77 -2.47
N VAL A 188 5.59 8.34 -3.51
CA VAL A 188 7.02 8.69 -3.52
C VAL A 188 7.35 9.61 -2.36
N ARG A 189 6.64 10.74 -2.24
CA ARG A 189 6.91 11.75 -1.20
C ARG A 189 6.83 11.16 0.21
N LEU A 190 5.82 10.35 0.48
CA LEU A 190 5.64 9.72 1.79
C LEU A 190 6.69 8.64 2.05
N ALA A 191 6.94 7.78 1.08
CA ALA A 191 7.94 6.72 1.22
C ALA A 191 9.35 7.29 1.44
N THR A 192 9.73 8.31 0.67
CA THR A 192 11.00 9.02 0.83
C THR A 192 11.11 9.63 2.22
N TYR A 193 10.08 10.34 2.69
CA TYR A 193 10.07 10.91 4.03
C TYR A 193 10.26 9.83 5.12
N ILE A 194 9.53 8.71 5.05
CA ILE A 194 9.66 7.61 6.02
C ILE A 194 11.09 7.05 6.01
N VAL A 195 11.65 6.79 4.82
CA VAL A 195 13.03 6.28 4.69
C VAL A 195 14.04 7.26 5.27
N GLU A 196 13.93 8.55 4.93
CA GLU A 196 14.86 9.58 5.40
C GLU A 196 14.83 9.71 6.91
N GLN A 197 13.65 9.78 7.53
CA GLN A 197 13.54 9.90 8.98
C GLN A 197 14.11 8.67 9.71
N GLU A 198 13.84 7.47 9.20
CA GLU A 198 14.34 6.24 9.81
C GLU A 198 15.85 6.09 9.66
N GLU A 199 16.41 6.44 8.51
CA GLU A 199 17.85 6.33 8.24
C GLU A 199 18.65 7.47 8.88
N GLU A 200 18.11 8.69 8.98
CA GLU A 200 18.75 9.82 9.66
C GLU A 200 18.96 9.51 11.15
N ALA A 201 17.98 8.86 11.79
CA ALA A 201 18.08 8.42 13.18
C ALA A 201 19.22 7.42 13.45
N ALA A 202 19.78 6.78 12.42
CA ALA A 202 20.96 5.93 12.55
C ALA A 202 22.24 6.76 12.84
N GLY A 203 22.25 8.05 12.49
CA GLY A 203 23.40 8.95 12.65
C GLY A 203 24.63 8.57 11.82
N ARG A 204 24.49 7.61 10.89
CA ARG A 204 25.55 7.06 10.05
C ARG A 204 24.97 6.48 8.76
N PRO A 205 25.79 6.23 7.72
CA PRO A 205 25.32 5.53 6.52
C PRO A 205 24.72 4.17 6.84
N VAL A 206 23.52 3.90 6.28
CA VAL A 206 22.78 2.65 6.45
C VAL A 206 23.16 1.67 5.35
N HIS A 207 23.67 0.50 5.73
CA HIS A 207 24.08 -0.57 4.82
C HIS A 207 23.26 -1.85 4.99
N ALA A 208 22.64 -2.05 6.16
CA ALA A 208 21.76 -3.17 6.44
C ALA A 208 20.55 -2.73 7.30
N GLU A 209 19.57 -3.60 7.43
CA GLU A 209 18.37 -3.39 8.26
C GLU A 209 18.74 -3.02 9.70
N ALA A 210 19.75 -3.70 10.26
CA ALA A 210 20.19 -3.52 11.64
C ALA A 210 20.78 -2.12 11.93
N ASP A 211 21.17 -1.36 10.90
CA ASP A 211 21.68 0.00 11.07
C ASP A 211 20.57 0.99 11.41
N VAL A 212 19.33 0.73 10.99
CA VAL A 212 18.16 1.55 11.33
C VAL A 212 17.67 1.17 12.73
N PRO A 213 17.74 2.08 13.74
CA PRO A 213 17.32 1.75 15.09
C PRO A 213 15.85 1.33 15.15
N ARG A 214 15.54 0.33 15.97
CA ARG A 214 14.16 -0.13 16.21
C ARG A 214 13.22 1.00 16.64
N THR A 215 13.72 1.93 17.44
CA THR A 215 12.96 3.09 17.93
C THR A 215 12.71 4.14 16.87
N ALA A 216 13.51 4.17 15.80
CA ALA A 216 13.29 5.07 14.67
C ALA A 216 12.14 4.60 13.76
N ARG A 217 11.78 3.31 13.83
CA ARG A 217 10.75 2.73 12.96
C ARG A 217 9.41 3.41 13.16
N MET A 218 8.85 3.92 12.07
CA MET A 218 7.59 4.65 12.12
C MET A 218 6.41 3.69 12.24
N TYR A 219 5.67 3.79 13.34
CA TYR A 219 4.44 3.02 13.59
C TYR A 219 3.21 3.73 13.02
N GLY A 220 2.21 2.96 12.59
CA GLY A 220 0.86 3.49 12.37
C GLY A 220 0.72 4.48 11.21
N TRP A 221 1.69 4.59 10.31
CA TRP A 221 1.58 5.38 9.08
C TRP A 221 0.52 4.85 8.11
N GLU A 222 -0.17 3.75 8.43
CA GLU A 222 -1.41 3.29 7.80
C GLU A 222 -2.43 4.44 7.74
N LEU A 223 -2.32 5.31 6.73
CA LEU A 223 -3.27 6.29 6.21
C LEU A 223 -4.44 6.65 7.15
N ARG A 224 -4.16 7.06 8.40
CA ARG A 224 -5.21 7.53 9.33
C ARG A 224 -5.67 8.96 9.04
N GLY A 225 -5.01 9.65 8.10
CA GLY A 225 -5.32 11.03 7.74
C GLY A 225 -5.68 11.18 6.27
N GLN A 226 -6.76 10.58 5.78
CA GLN A 226 -7.23 10.81 4.41
C GLN A 226 -8.76 10.76 4.31
N SER A 227 -9.46 11.75 4.86
CA SER A 227 -10.79 12.10 4.37
C SER A 227 -10.79 13.31 3.45
N GLN A 228 -9.75 14.18 3.47
CA GLN A 228 -9.74 15.40 2.65
C GLN A 228 -8.32 15.83 2.25
N GLY A 229 -7.81 15.33 1.12
CA GLY A 229 -7.01 16.06 0.12
C GLY A 229 -5.89 17.06 0.48
N VAL A 230 -5.40 17.15 1.72
CA VAL A 230 -4.33 18.09 2.12
C VAL A 230 -3.45 17.42 3.19
N PHE A 231 -2.16 17.25 2.90
CA PHE A 231 -1.17 16.79 3.87
C PHE A 231 -0.66 17.99 4.66
N ASN A 232 -1.13 18.16 5.90
CA ASN A 232 -0.47 19.06 6.85
C ASN A 232 0.63 18.31 7.59
N PHE A 233 1.87 18.79 7.39
CA PHE A 233 3.07 18.31 8.05
C PHE A 233 3.19 18.97 9.42
N GLN A 234 3.00 18.19 10.48
CA GLN A 234 3.57 18.52 11.79
C GLN A 234 4.18 17.23 12.36
N ALA A 235 5.50 17.19 12.35
CA ALA A 235 6.28 16.24 13.14
C ALA A 235 6.03 16.56 14.62
N GLN A 236 5.54 15.59 15.39
CA GLN A 236 5.51 15.72 16.85
C GLN A 236 6.94 15.49 17.35
N SER A 237 7.67 16.58 17.59
CA SER A 237 8.76 16.55 18.55
C SER A 237 8.17 16.34 19.93
N GLU A 238 8.66 15.35 20.66
CA GLU A 238 8.38 15.17 22.08
C GLU A 238 8.84 16.43 22.84
N GLU A 239 7.91 17.32 23.19
CA GLU A 239 8.16 18.31 24.22
C GLU A 239 7.86 17.66 25.57
N THR A 240 8.93 17.29 26.27
CA THR A 240 8.89 17.11 27.72
C THR A 240 8.47 18.45 28.34
N GLU A 241 7.21 18.55 28.78
CA GLU A 241 6.73 19.69 29.57
C GLU A 241 7.48 19.74 30.92
N SER A 242 8.49 20.61 30.97
CA SER A 242 8.94 21.22 32.22
C SER A 242 8.08 22.46 32.46
N THR A 243 7.28 22.39 33.52
CA THR A 243 6.50 23.48 34.10
C THR A 243 7.34 24.74 34.34
N CYS A 244 6.89 25.88 33.81
CA CYS A 244 7.00 27.16 34.51
C CYS A 244 5.94 28.14 34.01
N ALA A 245 5.43 28.93 34.95
CA ALA A 245 4.14 29.59 34.92
C ALA A 245 4.16 31.03 34.36
N SER A 246 2.94 31.47 34.06
CA SER A 246 2.41 32.84 34.23
C SER A 246 2.40 33.81 33.03
N LYS A 247 1.15 34.03 32.59
CA LYS A 247 0.43 35.33 32.52
C LYS A 247 0.58 36.20 31.26
N LYS A 248 -0.57 36.29 30.57
CA LYS A 248 -1.42 37.48 30.27
C LYS A 248 -1.67 37.75 28.78
N ASP A 249 -2.95 37.60 28.44
CA ASP A 249 -3.80 38.46 27.61
C ASP A 249 -3.12 39.47 26.69
N LEU A 250 -3.44 39.40 25.39
CA LEU A 250 -4.02 40.52 24.62
C LEU A 250 -4.41 40.08 23.18
N SER A 251 -5.63 40.44 22.81
CA SER A 251 -6.34 40.18 21.55
C SER A 251 -5.78 40.98 20.35
N PRO A 252 -6.27 40.75 19.10
CA PRO A 252 -5.49 40.87 17.88
C PRO A 252 -5.49 42.27 17.26
N GLY A 253 -4.30 42.80 16.99
CA GLY A 253 -4.09 44.05 16.22
C GLY A 253 -3.81 43.76 14.75
N ARG A 254 -4.80 44.05 13.90
CA ARG A 254 -4.69 44.09 12.43
C ARG A 254 -3.99 45.40 12.03
N ILE A 255 -2.88 45.36 11.28
CA ILE A 255 -2.25 46.54 10.65
C ILE A 255 -1.85 46.21 9.20
N PRO A 256 -2.00 47.16 8.25
CA PRO A 256 -2.32 46.89 6.85
C PRO A 256 -1.12 46.93 5.89
N ILE A 257 -1.38 46.40 4.69
CA ILE A 257 -0.54 46.46 3.49
C ILE A 257 -0.45 47.92 2.99
N SER A 258 0.76 48.40 2.74
CA SER A 258 1.01 49.60 1.94
C SER A 258 1.95 49.28 0.78
N SER A 259 1.48 49.60 -0.42
CA SER A 259 2.17 49.55 -1.70
C SER A 259 2.57 50.96 -2.15
N ARG A 260 3.83 51.18 -2.55
CA ARG A 260 4.32 52.05 -3.65
C ARG A 260 5.84 52.29 -3.47
N VAL A 261 6.71 51.86 -4.39
CA VAL A 261 7.06 52.42 -5.72
C VAL A 261 8.24 53.43 -5.64
N GLU A 262 9.24 53.12 -6.47
CA GLU A 262 10.26 53.96 -7.14
C GLU A 262 11.59 54.41 -6.49
N GLN A 263 12.65 53.89 -7.12
CA GLN A 263 13.81 54.56 -7.72
C GLN A 263 14.75 55.42 -6.85
N ASN A 264 15.99 54.92 -6.65
CA ASN A 264 17.21 55.51 -7.24
C ASN A 264 18.48 54.75 -6.81
N ARG A 265 19.05 53.95 -7.72
CA ARG A 265 20.47 53.96 -8.13
C ARG A 265 20.77 52.81 -9.08
#